data_AF-A0A154P9G3-F1
#
_entry.id   AF-A0A154P9G3-F1
#
_cell.length_a   1.000
_cell.length_b   1.000
_cell.length_c   1.000
_cell.angle_alpha   90.00
_cell.angle_beta   90.00
_cell.angle_gamma   90.00
#
_symmetry.space_group_name_H-M   'P 1'
#
loop_
_entity.id
_entity.type
_entity.pdbx_description
1 polymer ?
#
loop_
_entity_poly.entity_id
_entity_poly.type
_entity_poly.pdbx_seq_one_letter_code
_entity_poly.pdbx_strand_id
1 'polypeptide(L)' 'MWYQHGGCPAHSTRLVKQILDLKFPNGWIGRTGIVTWPLRSPDLTPMDLFFMGKIERNNLY' A
#
# COMPACT_ATOMS: atom_id res chain seq x y z
N MET A 1 14.88 -4.18 -4.13
CA MET A 1 14.04 -4.15 -2.90
C MET A 1 12.65 -3.71 -3.32
N TRP A 2 11.60 -4.34 -2.79
CA TRP A 2 10.21 -4.06 -3.18
C TRP A 2 9.47 -3.29 -2.09
N TYR A 3 8.75 -2.22 -2.45
CA TYR A 3 7.90 -1.43 -1.56
C TYR A 3 6.45 -1.45 -2.04
N GLN A 4 5.51 -1.73 -1.13
CA GLN A 4 4.08 -1.72 -1.43
C GLN A 4 3.43 -0.54 -0.72
N HIS A 5 2.83 0.36 -1.50
CA HIS A 5 2.14 1.55 -1.04
C HIS A 5 0.62 1.35 -1.14
N GLY A 6 -0.10 1.66 -0.05
CA GLY A 6 -1.55 1.51 0.01
C GLY A 6 -2.30 2.39 -1.01
N GLY A 7 -3.55 2.04 -1.30
CA GLY A 7 -4.39 2.73 -2.29
C GLY A 7 -5.06 4.03 -1.79
N CYS A 8 -4.79 4.49 -0.57
CA CYS A 8 -5.46 5.65 0.02
C CYS A 8 -5.11 6.95 -0.73
N PRO A 9 -6.10 7.75 -1.18
CA PRO A 9 -5.86 8.99 -1.92
C PRO A 9 -4.96 9.99 -1.18
N ALA A 10 -5.01 10.01 0.16
CA ALA A 10 -4.19 10.90 0.99
C ALA A 10 -2.69 10.70 0.80
N HIS A 11 -2.26 9.51 0.34
CA HIS A 11 -0.86 9.19 0.10
C HIS A 11 -0.45 9.22 -1.38
N SER A 12 -1.31 9.74 -2.26
CA SER A 12 -1.11 9.70 -3.72
C SER A 12 -0.66 11.05 -4.31
N THR A 13 0.17 11.81 -3.60
CA THR A 13 0.73 13.06 -4.13
C THR A 13 1.88 12.80 -5.11
N ARG A 14 2.08 13.72 -6.06
CA ARG A 14 3.18 13.64 -7.04
C ARG A 14 4.56 13.56 -6.37
N LEU A 15 4.73 14.24 -5.23
CA LEU A 15 5.97 14.21 -4.46
C LEU A 15 6.28 12.82 -3.92
N VAL A 16 5.28 12.14 -3.35
CA VAL A 16 5.44 10.76 -2.84
C VAL A 16 5.87 9.83 -3.97
N LYS A 17 5.26 9.96 -5.15
CA LYS A 17 5.67 9.20 -6.35
C LYS A 17 7.14 9.40 -6.69
N GLN A 18 7.59 10.66 -6.79
CA GLN A 18 8.99 10.96 -7.15
C GLN A 18 9.98 10.38 -6.14
N ILE A 19 9.66 10.44 -4.84
CA ILE A 19 10.49 9.86 -3.80
C ILE A 19 10.56 8.34 -3.92
N LEU A 20 9.44 7.68 -4.22
CA LEU A 20 9.37 6.23 -4.39
C LEU A 20 10.09 5.76 -5.66
N ASP A 21 9.98 6.48 -6.77
CA ASP A 21 10.72 6.19 -8.00
C ASP A 21 12.25 6.33 -7.79
N LEU A 22 12.70 7.30 -6.98
CA LEU A 22 14.11 7.49 -6.64
C LEU A 22 14.63 6.43 -5.67
N LYS A 23 13.86 6.08 -4.64
CA LYS A 23 14.28 5.13 -3.59
C LYS A 23 14.12 3.67 -4.01
N PHE A 24 13.12 3.38 -4.82
CA PHE A 24 12.75 2.03 -5.25
C PHE A 24 12.57 1.98 -6.78
N PRO A 25 13.64 2.23 -7.56
CA PRO A 25 13.56 2.22 -9.01
C PRO A 25 13.10 0.84 -9.48
N ASN A 26 12.00 0.83 -10.23
CA ASN A 26 11.30 -0.37 -10.69
C ASN A 26 10.87 -1.37 -9.62
N GLY A 27 10.86 -0.96 -8.35
CA GLY A 27 10.67 -1.83 -7.21
C GLY A 27 9.55 -1.37 -6.29
N TRP A 28 8.52 -0.69 -6.80
CA TRP A 28 7.38 -0.35 -5.96
C TRP A 28 6.03 -0.49 -6.65
N ILE A 29 5.05 -0.83 -5.81
CA ILE A 29 3.69 -1.19 -6.18
C ILE A 29 2.76 -0.20 -5.49
N GLY A 30 1.78 0.31 -6.21
CA GLY A 30 0.83 1.28 -5.66
C GLY A 30 -0.09 1.83 -6.74
N ARG A 31 -0.96 2.77 -6.38
CA ARG A 31 -1.95 3.34 -7.31
C ARG A 31 -1.31 3.98 -8.56
N THR A 32 -0.11 4.53 -8.42
CA THR A 32 0.62 5.23 -9.50
C THR A 32 2.00 4.63 -9.79
N GLY A 33 2.27 3.46 -9.22
CA GLY A 33 3.51 2.69 -9.42
C GLY A 33 3.50 1.87 -10.70
N ILE A 34 4.56 1.10 -10.91
CA ILE A 34 4.73 0.28 -12.13
C ILE A 34 3.71 -0.85 -12.20
N VAL A 35 3.41 -1.45 -11.05
CA VAL A 35 2.29 -2.37 -10.91
C VAL A 35 1.14 -1.57 -10.31
N THR A 36 0.13 -1.30 -11.14
CA THR A 36 -1.09 -0.59 -10.72
C THR A 36 -1.88 -1.47 -9.76
N TRP A 37 -2.05 -0.99 -8.53
CA TRP A 37 -2.82 -1.69 -7.52
C TRP A 37 -4.30 -1.30 -7.54
N PRO A 38 -5.24 -2.25 -7.45
CA PRO A 38 -6.67 -1.96 -7.42
C PRO A 38 -7.07 -1.15 -6.18
N LEU A 39 -8.14 -0.36 -6.33
CA LEU A 39 -8.64 0.51 -5.27
C LEU A 39 -9.40 -0.31 -4.22
N ARG A 40 -9.00 -0.20 -2.94
CA ARG A 40 -9.61 -0.89 -1.79
C ARG A 40 -9.59 -2.42 -1.84
N SER A 41 -8.41 -3.00 -2.02
CA SER A 41 -8.18 -4.43 -1.77
C SER A 41 -7.36 -4.63 -0.49
N PRO A 42 -7.95 -4.47 0.70
CA PRO A 42 -7.29 -4.75 2.00
C PRO A 42 -6.84 -6.21 2.12
N ASP A 43 -7.45 -7.08 1.31
CA ASP A 43 -7.16 -8.50 1.14
C ASP A 43 -5.86 -8.79 0.37
N LEU A 44 -5.21 -7.78 -0.23
CA LEU A 44 -3.99 -7.97 -1.01
C LEU A 44 -2.74 -7.33 -0.38
N THR A 45 -2.90 -6.51 0.65
CA THR A 45 -1.81 -5.92 1.43
C THR A 45 -1.59 -6.76 2.68
N PRO A 46 -0.41 -7.39 2.86
CA PRO A 46 -0.12 -8.16 4.08
C PRO A 46 -0.33 -7.36 5.36
N MET A 47 -0.06 -6.05 5.30
CA MET A 47 -0.30 -5.12 6.40
C MET A 47 -1.79 -4.94 6.69
N ASP A 48 -2.64 -4.73 5.68
CA ASP A 48 -4.08 -4.56 5.91
C ASP A 48 -4.73 -5.88 6.34
N LEU A 49 -4.34 -7.02 5.74
CA LEU A 49 -4.76 -8.35 6.18
C LEU A 49 -4.40 -8.63 7.64
N PHE A 50 -3.13 -8.44 8.01
CA PHE A 50 -2.65 -8.78 9.35
C PHE A 50 -3.12 -7.79 10.41
N PHE A 51 -3.08 -6.49 10.10
CA PHE A 51 -3.46 -5.44 11.05
C PHE A 51 -4.97 -5.37 11.24
N MET A 52 -5.76 -5.36 10.16
CA MET A 52 -7.22 -5.33 10.28
C MET A 52 -7.74 -6.64 10.84
N GLY A 53 -7.24 -7.80 10.37
CA GLY A 53 -7.64 -9.09 10.93
C GLY A 53 -7.32 -9.23 12.41
N LYS A 54 -6.25 -8.59 12.90
CA LYS A 54 -5.91 -8.58 14.33
C LYS A 54 -6.76 -7.59 15.14
N ILE A 55 -7.10 -6.43 14.58
CA ILE A 55 -8.02 -5.47 15.19
C ILE A 55 -9.42 -6.07 15.31
N GLU A 56 -9.93 -6.69 14.25
CA GLU A 56 -11.23 -7.37 14.26
C GLU A 56 -11.27 -8.48 15.32
N ARG A 57 -10.21 -9.29 15.42
CA ARG A 57 -10.12 -10.34 16.45
C ARG A 57 -10.06 -9.79 17.88
N ASN A 58 -9.46 -8.62 18.08
CA ASN A 58 -9.38 -7.95 19.38
C ASN A 58 -10.67 -7.21 19.76
N ASN A 59 -11.53 -6.87 18.80
CA ASN A 59 -12.84 -6.24 19.04
C ASN A 59 -13.97 -7.26 19.29
N LEU A 60 -13.68 -8.55 19.20
CA LEU A 60 -14.64 -9.65 19.45
C LEU A 60 -14.51 -10.25 20.86
N TYR A 61 -13.77 -9.61 21.76
CA TYR A 61 -13.65 -9.93 23.18
C TYR A 61 -13.87 -8.70 24.04
#